data_AF-A0A1N7FWA7-F1
#
_entry.id   AF-A0A1N7FWA7-F1
#
_cell.length_a   1.000
_cell.length_b   1.000
_cell.length_c   1.000
_cell.angle_alpha   90.00
_cell.angle_beta   90.00
_cell.angle_gamma   90.00
#
_symmetry.space_group_name_H-M   'P 1'
#
loop_
_entity.id
_entity.type
_entity.pdbx_description
1 polymer ?
#
loop_
_entity_poly.entity_id
_entity_poly.type
_entity_poly.pdbx_seq_one_letter_code
_entity_poly.pdbx_strand_id
1 'polypeptide(L)'
;MISRWTTAVLDTDLPGGWAVARSPEGFLFDDNGALFPRDWLKRQDLSILAEHGIGHLDGEPVYLLELHSAQDIPGCSWKGLRAFMLEDDHTLYKVLGYAAQIGTWARECRFCGSCGKRMGQIARERAMYCDACDLRHYPRISPSMIVLITRGDEVLLARSPRFVTGVYSTLAGFAEPGESAEDCLVREVREEVSIEVKNIQYVGSQCWPFPHSMMLGFHAEYAGGDIVRQEDEIEDAQWFNVHNLPPLPASRSIARYLIDLYVARRLGHAEPVLPG
;
A
#
# COMPACT_ATOMS: atom_id res chain seq x y z
N MET A 1 24.51 -5.32 4.27
CA MET A 1 24.08 -3.94 4.62
C MET A 1 22.81 -4.07 5.44
N ILE A 2 22.76 -3.47 6.63
CA ILE A 2 21.52 -3.39 7.43
C ILE A 2 20.58 -2.42 6.70
N SER A 3 19.31 -2.78 6.53
CA SER A 3 18.30 -1.87 5.95
C SER A 3 18.19 -0.62 6.82
N ARG A 4 18.17 0.57 6.19
CA ARG A 4 17.99 1.84 6.90
C ARG A 4 16.70 1.86 7.71
N TRP A 5 15.63 1.24 7.21
CA TRP A 5 14.35 1.09 7.89
C TRP A 5 14.11 -0.37 8.28
N THR A 6 13.72 -0.60 9.52
CA THR A 6 13.29 -1.90 10.04
C THR A 6 12.04 -1.75 10.89
N THR A 7 11.09 -2.67 10.78
CA THR A 7 9.86 -2.65 11.58
C THR A 7 10.06 -3.36 12.90
N ALA A 8 9.46 -2.84 13.97
CA ALA A 8 9.50 -3.45 15.29
C ALA A 8 8.33 -2.97 16.15
N VAL A 9 7.95 -3.78 17.14
CA VAL A 9 7.04 -3.35 18.22
C VAL A 9 7.91 -2.75 19.31
N LEU A 10 7.92 -1.42 19.40
CA LEU A 10 8.63 -0.70 20.47
C LEU A 10 7.68 -0.35 21.62
N ASP A 11 8.23 -0.39 22.82
CA ASP A 11 7.55 0.04 24.03
C ASP A 11 7.40 1.57 24.03
N THR A 12 6.16 2.04 24.12
CA THR A 12 5.82 3.46 24.12
C THR A 12 6.13 4.15 25.44
N ASP A 13 6.45 3.41 26.51
CA ASP A 13 6.82 4.00 27.80
C ASP A 13 8.31 4.42 27.84
N LEU A 14 9.13 3.94 26.90
CA LEU A 14 10.53 4.36 26.78
C LEU A 14 10.62 5.82 26.30
N PRO A 15 11.53 6.65 26.86
CA PRO A 15 11.68 8.05 26.45
C PRO A 15 12.43 8.21 25.12
N GLY A 16 12.30 9.38 24.50
CA GLY A 16 13.05 9.78 23.32
C GLY A 16 12.62 9.12 22.01
N GLY A 17 13.46 9.26 20.99
CA GLY A 17 13.23 8.81 19.62
C GLY A 17 12.56 9.83 18.72
N TRP A 18 12.34 9.40 17.48
CA TRP A 18 11.64 10.18 16.46
C TRP A 18 10.18 9.77 16.39
N ALA A 19 9.32 10.67 15.94
CA ALA A 19 7.94 10.34 15.66
C ALA A 19 7.43 11.01 14.40
N VAL A 20 6.49 10.33 13.75
CA VAL A 20 5.64 10.89 12.70
C VAL A 20 4.26 11.13 13.30
N ALA A 21 3.67 12.30 13.01
CA ALA A 21 2.30 12.61 13.41
C ALA A 21 1.36 12.44 12.21
N ARG A 22 0.28 11.68 12.39
CA ARG A 22 -0.70 11.40 11.34
C ARG A 22 -2.10 11.77 11.79
N SER A 23 -2.86 12.39 10.90
CA SER A 23 -4.29 12.66 11.04
C SER A 23 -5.04 12.11 9.81
N PRO A 24 -6.39 12.19 9.78
CA PRO A 24 -7.16 11.87 8.57
C PRO A 24 -6.74 12.66 7.33
N GLU A 25 -6.21 13.88 7.50
CA GLU A 25 -5.75 14.77 6.45
C GLU A 25 -4.35 14.41 5.89
N GLY A 26 -3.57 13.60 6.61
CA GLY A 26 -2.25 13.15 6.16
C GLY A 26 -1.21 13.13 7.27
N PHE A 27 0.04 13.39 6.92
CA PHE A 27 1.14 13.51 7.86
C PHE A 27 1.53 14.97 8.05
N LEU A 28 1.89 15.31 9.28
CA LEU A 28 2.52 16.58 9.62
C LEU A 28 3.92 16.61 8.99
N PHE A 29 4.31 17.75 8.43
CA PHE A 29 5.67 17.98 7.93
C PHE A 29 6.05 19.46 8.02
N ASP A 30 7.35 19.74 8.06
CA ASP A 30 7.96 21.06 7.96
C ASP A 30 9.06 21.08 6.86
N ASP A 31 9.88 22.11 6.84
CA ASP A 31 11.01 22.24 5.89
C ASP A 31 12.08 21.13 6.05
N ASN A 32 12.11 20.42 7.19
CA ASN A 32 13.03 19.33 7.49
C ASN A 32 12.41 17.93 7.24
N GLY A 33 11.13 17.86 6.89
CA GLY A 33 10.42 16.63 6.54
C GLY A 33 9.32 16.26 7.53
N ALA A 34 9.00 14.97 7.62
CA ALA A 34 7.85 14.47 8.41
C ALA A 34 8.25 13.79 9.74
N LEU A 35 9.54 13.79 10.06
CA LEU A 35 10.08 13.20 11.29
C LEU A 35 10.43 14.31 12.28
N PHE A 36 9.87 14.22 13.47
CA PHE A 36 10.10 15.18 14.54
C PHE A 36 10.66 14.47 15.77
N PRO A 37 11.43 15.16 16.64
CA PRO A 37 11.72 14.63 17.96
C PRO A 37 10.40 14.32 18.67
N ARG A 38 10.24 13.09 19.16
CA ARG A 38 8.97 12.62 19.75
C ARG A 38 8.52 13.51 20.92
N ASP A 39 9.47 13.91 21.76
CA ASP A 39 9.20 14.79 22.90
C ASP A 39 8.78 16.19 22.47
N TRP A 40 9.22 16.66 21.29
CA TRP A 40 8.76 17.93 20.75
C TRP A 40 7.29 17.84 20.33
N LEU A 41 6.88 16.77 19.63
CA LEU A 41 5.48 16.56 19.24
C LEU A 41 4.56 16.45 20.46
N LYS A 42 4.98 15.72 21.51
CA LYS A 42 4.21 15.58 22.75
C LYS A 42 3.99 16.91 23.50
N ARG A 43 4.79 17.95 23.21
CA ARG A 43 4.61 19.31 23.77
C ARG A 43 3.67 20.20 22.96
N GLN A 44 3.21 19.80 21.78
CA GLN A 44 2.36 20.61 20.89
C GLN A 44 0.85 20.52 21.20
N ASP A 45 0.46 20.02 22.37
CA ASP A 45 -0.95 19.82 22.79
C ASP A 45 -1.80 19.10 21.72
N LEU A 46 -1.22 18.03 21.15
CA LEU A 46 -1.86 17.25 20.09
C LEU A 46 -2.94 16.34 20.66
N SER A 47 -4.08 16.28 19.98
CA SER A 47 -5.17 15.35 20.26
C SER A 47 -4.80 13.94 19.81
N ILE A 48 -3.94 13.29 20.58
CA ILE A 48 -3.42 11.94 20.29
C ILE A 48 -4.52 10.90 20.53
N LEU A 49 -4.89 10.19 19.47
CA LEU A 49 -5.79 9.05 19.50
C LEU A 49 -5.07 7.79 19.98
N ALA A 50 -3.88 7.53 19.44
CA ALA A 50 -3.06 6.37 19.76
C ALA A 50 -1.59 6.64 19.49
N GLU A 51 -0.72 5.99 20.26
CA GLU A 51 0.73 6.01 20.05
C GLU A 51 1.21 4.57 19.79
N HIS A 52 2.11 4.41 18.82
CA HIS A 52 2.66 3.11 18.46
C HIS A 52 4.16 3.22 18.18
N GLY A 53 4.97 2.40 18.85
CA GLY A 53 6.34 2.13 18.38
C GLY A 53 6.30 1.35 17.07
N ILE A 54 6.91 1.87 15.99
CA ILE A 54 6.77 1.29 14.64
C ILE A 54 8.04 0.68 14.07
N GLY A 55 9.22 1.03 14.58
CA GLY A 55 10.47 0.48 14.06
C GLY A 55 11.69 1.35 14.33
N HIS A 56 12.77 1.07 13.60
CA HIS A 56 14.00 1.87 13.67
C HIS A 56 14.38 2.41 12.30
N LEU A 57 14.74 3.69 12.26
CA LEU A 57 15.31 4.36 11.10
C LEU A 57 16.76 4.75 11.42
N ASP A 58 17.70 4.23 10.65
CA ASP A 58 19.14 4.43 10.84
C ASP A 58 19.61 4.08 12.27
N GLY A 59 18.93 3.11 12.90
CA GLY A 59 19.19 2.66 14.28
C GLY A 59 18.38 3.39 15.36
N GLU A 60 17.76 4.52 15.04
CA GLU A 60 16.98 5.31 15.99
C GLU A 60 15.52 4.86 16.07
N PRO A 61 14.92 4.79 17.27
CA PRO A 61 13.53 4.35 17.42
C PRO A 61 12.55 5.37 16.84
N VAL A 62 11.58 4.89 16.08
CA VAL A 62 10.54 5.68 15.43
C VAL A 62 9.17 5.26 15.96
N TYR A 63 8.35 6.25 16.28
CA TYR A 63 6.99 6.12 16.77
C TYR A 63 5.99 6.78 15.82
N LEU A 64 4.75 6.33 15.90
CA LEU A 64 3.59 6.96 15.27
C LEU A 64 2.74 7.60 16.37
N LEU A 65 2.43 8.88 16.20
CA LEU A 65 1.33 9.56 16.91
C LEU A 65 0.15 9.68 15.95
N GLU A 66 -0.84 8.81 16.09
CA GLU A 66 -2.11 8.92 15.38
C GLU A 66 -2.99 9.93 16.13
N LEU A 67 -3.45 10.97 15.44
CA LEU A 67 -4.21 12.08 16.00
C LEU A 67 -5.69 11.99 15.63
N HIS A 68 -6.57 12.54 16.45
CA HIS A 68 -8.00 12.61 16.12
C HIS A 68 -8.27 13.42 14.84
N SER A 69 -7.63 14.57 14.68
CA SER A 69 -7.75 15.51 13.57
C SER A 69 -6.44 16.27 13.35
N ALA A 70 -6.26 16.87 12.17
CA ALA A 70 -5.20 17.84 11.95
C ALA A 70 -5.33 19.02 12.92
N GLN A 71 -4.18 19.54 13.36
CA GLN A 71 -4.06 20.73 14.20
C GLN A 71 -3.09 21.70 13.55
N ASP A 72 -3.32 23.00 13.77
CA ASP A 72 -2.41 24.04 13.35
C ASP A 72 -1.19 24.05 14.28
N ILE A 73 -0.01 23.88 13.71
CA ILE A 73 1.26 23.88 14.42
C ILE A 73 2.17 24.87 13.70
N PRO A 74 2.68 25.92 14.38
CA PRO A 74 3.50 26.93 13.74
C PRO A 74 4.67 26.34 12.94
N GLY A 75 4.77 26.75 11.67
CA GLY A 75 5.84 26.29 10.76
C GLY A 75 5.63 24.90 10.16
N CYS A 76 4.49 24.24 10.43
CA CYS A 76 4.18 22.93 9.88
C CYS A 76 3.00 22.98 8.92
N SER A 77 2.84 21.93 8.12
CA SER A 77 1.71 21.70 7.21
C SER A 77 1.34 20.23 7.17
N TRP A 78 0.21 19.91 6.53
CA TRP A 78 -0.29 18.54 6.40
C TRP A 78 -0.23 18.08 4.94
N LYS A 79 0.25 16.86 4.71
CA LYS A 79 0.42 16.28 3.37
C LYS A 79 0.01 14.81 3.33
N GLY A 80 -0.79 14.45 2.32
CA GLY A 80 -1.23 13.09 2.12
C GLY A 80 -0.10 12.15 1.68
N LEU A 81 -0.20 10.87 2.02
CA LEU A 81 0.83 9.85 1.73
C LEU A 81 1.17 9.74 0.23
N ARG A 82 0.20 9.97 -0.67
CA ARG A 82 0.45 9.94 -2.12
C ARG A 82 1.44 11.00 -2.59
N ALA A 83 1.45 12.18 -1.96
CA ALA A 83 2.40 13.23 -2.32
C ALA A 83 3.84 12.83 -1.91
N PHE A 84 4.01 12.24 -0.71
CA PHE A 84 5.31 11.68 -0.30
C PHE A 84 5.82 10.55 -1.21
N MET A 85 4.92 9.77 -1.81
CA MET A 85 5.32 8.73 -2.78
C MET A 85 6.01 9.32 -4.03
N LEU A 86 5.63 10.54 -4.42
CA LEU A 86 6.18 11.22 -5.59
C LEU A 86 7.50 11.93 -5.31
N GLU A 87 7.91 12.03 -4.05
CA GLU A 87 9.19 12.61 -3.64
C GLU A 87 10.35 11.62 -3.78
N ASP A 88 11.58 12.11 -3.62
CA ASP A 88 12.78 11.31 -3.82
C ASP A 88 13.16 10.44 -2.60
N ASP A 89 12.73 10.81 -1.39
CA ASP A 89 13.05 10.07 -0.17
C ASP A 89 12.19 8.81 0.01
N HIS A 90 12.63 7.76 -0.66
CA HIS A 90 12.00 6.45 -0.61
C HIS A 90 12.03 5.82 0.80
N THR A 91 13.05 6.11 1.59
CA THR A 91 13.17 5.52 2.94
C THR A 91 12.10 6.12 3.84
N LEU A 92 11.94 7.44 3.80
CA LEU A 92 10.86 8.13 4.51
C LEU A 92 9.48 7.65 4.03
N TYR A 93 9.27 7.51 2.73
CA TYR A 93 8.01 6.97 2.21
C TYR A 93 7.65 5.59 2.80
N LYS A 94 8.63 4.68 2.95
CA LYS A 94 8.39 3.37 3.58
C LYS A 94 8.00 3.49 5.06
N VAL A 95 8.62 4.40 5.80
CA VAL A 95 8.24 4.70 7.20
C VAL A 95 6.80 5.20 7.27
N LEU A 96 6.46 6.21 6.44
CA LEU A 96 5.13 6.82 6.40
C LEU A 96 4.06 5.83 5.91
N GLY A 97 4.37 5.00 4.92
CA GLY A 97 3.46 3.96 4.43
C GLY A 97 3.17 2.87 5.47
N TYR A 98 4.17 2.48 6.26
CA TYR A 98 3.97 1.60 7.40
C TYR A 98 3.13 2.28 8.50
N ALA A 99 3.49 3.52 8.85
CA ALA A 99 2.77 4.32 9.84
C ALA A 99 1.30 4.55 9.46
N ALA A 100 1.00 4.77 8.18
CA ALA A 100 -0.37 4.95 7.69
C ALA A 100 -1.24 3.69 7.88
N GLN A 101 -0.68 2.50 7.65
CA GLN A 101 -1.35 1.23 7.88
C GLN A 101 -1.62 1.00 9.36
N ILE A 102 -0.62 1.22 10.21
CA ILE A 102 -0.78 1.10 11.67
C ILE A 102 -1.78 2.11 12.20
N GLY A 103 -1.73 3.37 11.75
CA GLY A 103 -2.65 4.42 12.17
C GLY A 103 -4.11 4.15 11.75
N THR A 104 -4.30 3.65 10.53
CA THR A 104 -5.62 3.20 10.04
C THR A 104 -6.17 2.09 10.92
N TRP A 105 -5.37 1.05 11.18
CA TRP A 105 -5.75 -0.04 12.07
C TRP A 105 -6.05 0.43 13.50
N ALA A 106 -5.20 1.27 14.09
CA ALA A 106 -5.39 1.81 15.43
C ALA A 106 -6.71 2.57 15.57
N ARG A 107 -7.11 3.28 14.51
CA ARG A 107 -8.38 4.01 14.46
C ARG A 107 -9.58 3.08 14.31
N GLU A 108 -9.48 2.05 13.47
CA GLU A 108 -10.56 1.10 13.21
C GLU A 108 -10.79 0.13 14.39
N CYS A 109 -9.74 -0.20 15.16
CA CYS A 109 -9.79 -1.15 16.26
C CYS A 109 -9.85 -0.50 17.66
N ARG A 110 -10.52 0.66 17.80
CA ARG A 110 -10.73 1.33 19.11
C ARG A 110 -11.72 0.57 20.01
N PHE A 111 -12.69 -0.09 19.40
CA PHE A 111 -13.74 -0.86 20.06
C PHE A 111 -13.80 -2.25 19.44
N CYS A 112 -14.14 -3.24 20.27
CA CYS A 112 -14.24 -4.63 19.87
C CYS A 112 -15.41 -4.85 18.92
N GLY A 113 -15.15 -5.40 17.74
CA GLY A 113 -16.18 -5.71 16.74
C GLY A 113 -17.18 -6.79 17.19
N SER A 114 -16.85 -7.59 18.21
CA SER A 114 -17.74 -8.62 18.75
C SER A 114 -18.66 -8.10 19.87
N CYS A 115 -18.13 -7.31 20.82
CA CYS A 115 -18.87 -6.94 22.03
C CYS A 115 -18.99 -5.42 22.29
N GLY A 116 -18.44 -4.58 21.42
CA GLY A 116 -18.53 -3.12 21.50
C GLY A 116 -17.70 -2.44 22.60
N LYS A 117 -17.00 -3.20 23.46
CA LYS A 117 -16.16 -2.61 24.53
C LYS A 117 -14.84 -2.08 23.98
N ARG A 118 -14.22 -1.12 24.69
CA ARG A 118 -12.93 -0.53 24.31
C ARG A 118 -11.84 -1.60 24.22
N MET A 119 -10.97 -1.48 23.22
CA MET A 119 -9.80 -2.33 23.09
C MET A 119 -8.55 -1.65 23.69
N GLY A 120 -7.63 -2.45 24.19
CA GLY A 120 -6.30 -2.04 24.67
C GLY A 120 -5.19 -2.53 23.76
N GLN A 121 -4.08 -1.79 23.68
CA GLN A 121 -2.87 -2.23 22.98
C GLN A 121 -2.11 -3.28 23.82
N ILE A 122 -1.50 -4.27 23.18
CA ILE A 122 -0.57 -5.20 23.84
C ILE A 122 0.86 -4.65 23.72
N ALA A 123 1.60 -4.54 24.83
CA ALA A 123 2.91 -3.89 24.84
C ALA A 123 3.97 -4.57 23.93
N ARG A 124 3.97 -5.91 23.86
CA ARG A 124 5.02 -6.69 23.17
C ARG A 124 4.53 -7.34 21.88
N GLU A 125 3.33 -7.01 21.43
CA GLU A 125 2.69 -7.59 20.26
C GLU A 125 1.99 -6.50 19.46
N ARG A 126 2.01 -6.60 18.12
CA ARG A 126 1.25 -5.68 17.27
C ARG A 126 -0.22 -6.11 17.22
N ALA A 127 -0.91 -5.99 18.34
CA ALA A 127 -2.31 -6.39 18.47
C ALA A 127 -3.08 -5.46 19.42
N MET A 128 -4.38 -5.35 19.14
CA MET A 128 -5.38 -4.81 20.06
C MET A 128 -6.09 -5.99 20.74
N TYR A 129 -6.36 -5.88 22.03
CA TYR A 129 -7.01 -6.92 22.84
C TYR A 129 -8.27 -6.39 23.52
N CYS A 130 -9.28 -7.26 23.64
CA CYS A 130 -10.50 -6.98 24.38
C CYS A 130 -10.59 -7.85 25.64
N ASP A 131 -10.42 -7.25 26.82
CA ASP A 131 -10.45 -7.95 28.12
C ASP A 131 -11.81 -8.61 28.44
N ALA A 132 -12.86 -8.30 27.69
CA ALA A 132 -14.21 -8.80 27.98
C ALA A 132 -14.63 -10.04 27.21
N CYS A 133 -13.97 -10.34 26.09
CA CYS A 133 -14.31 -11.49 25.24
C CYS A 133 -13.07 -12.16 24.66
N ASP A 134 -11.88 -11.77 25.13
CA ASP A 134 -10.57 -12.29 24.73
C ASP A 134 -10.21 -12.16 23.24
N LEU A 135 -10.96 -11.34 22.50
CA LEU A 135 -10.73 -11.11 21.09
C LEU A 135 -9.44 -10.33 20.87
N ARG A 136 -8.63 -10.80 19.93
CA ARG A 136 -7.41 -10.14 19.43
C ARG A 136 -7.62 -9.68 18.00
N HIS A 137 -7.18 -8.46 17.72
CA HIS A 137 -7.16 -7.90 16.37
C HIS A 137 -5.73 -7.49 15.99
N TYR A 138 -5.28 -7.95 14.83
CA TYR A 138 -4.00 -7.58 14.23
C TYR A 138 -4.24 -6.53 13.12
N PRO A 139 -3.20 -5.77 12.71
CA PRO A 139 -3.29 -4.93 11.52
C PRO A 139 -3.76 -5.74 10.32
N ARG A 140 -4.84 -5.28 9.68
CA ARG A 140 -5.37 -5.92 8.47
C ARG A 140 -4.37 -5.73 7.33
N ILE A 141 -4.11 -6.79 6.59
CA ILE A 141 -3.46 -6.78 5.29
C ILE A 141 -4.37 -7.56 4.34
N SER A 142 -4.89 -6.90 3.30
CA SER A 142 -5.81 -7.49 2.34
C SER A 142 -5.03 -8.02 1.12
N PRO A 143 -5.02 -9.34 0.86
CA PRO A 143 -4.38 -9.88 -0.34
C PRO A 143 -5.09 -9.40 -1.60
N SER A 144 -4.32 -8.93 -2.57
CA SER A 144 -4.82 -8.51 -3.87
C SER A 144 -3.88 -8.99 -4.96
N MET A 145 -4.41 -9.64 -5.99
CA MET A 145 -3.63 -10.02 -7.16
C MET A 145 -3.52 -8.82 -8.11
N ILE A 146 -2.43 -8.73 -8.85
CA ILE A 146 -2.25 -7.80 -9.96
C ILE A 146 -1.56 -8.50 -11.11
N VAL A 147 -2.11 -8.44 -12.32
CA VAL A 147 -1.67 -9.26 -13.44
C VAL A 147 -1.45 -8.45 -14.72
N LEU A 148 -0.29 -8.66 -15.35
CA LEU A 148 -0.08 -8.29 -16.74
C LEU A 148 -0.43 -9.48 -17.64
N ILE A 149 -1.42 -9.29 -18.51
CA ILE A 149 -1.81 -10.31 -19.50
C ILE A 149 -1.13 -9.98 -20.83
N THR A 150 -0.56 -11.01 -21.46
CA THR A 150 0.35 -10.85 -22.59
C THR A 150 -0.06 -11.72 -23.77
N ARG A 151 0.19 -11.22 -24.99
CA ARG A 151 -0.04 -11.94 -26.25
C ARG A 151 1.02 -11.52 -27.29
N GLY A 152 2.18 -12.17 -27.26
CA GLY A 152 3.29 -11.82 -28.13
C GLY A 152 3.83 -10.42 -27.82
N ASP A 153 3.78 -9.50 -28.78
CA ASP A 153 4.22 -8.11 -28.60
C ASP A 153 3.11 -7.19 -28.08
N GLU A 154 1.98 -7.75 -27.66
CA GLU A 154 0.88 -7.00 -27.07
C GLU A 154 0.71 -7.31 -25.58
N VAL A 155 0.29 -6.30 -24.83
CA VAL A 155 -0.12 -6.39 -23.43
C VAL A 155 -1.53 -5.83 -23.26
N LEU A 156 -2.34 -6.47 -22.42
CA LEU A 156 -3.67 -5.96 -22.08
C LEU A 156 -3.52 -4.95 -20.94
N LEU A 157 -3.97 -3.73 -21.18
CA LEU A 157 -4.06 -2.71 -20.15
C LEU A 157 -5.47 -2.15 -20.10
N ALA A 158 -5.90 -1.77 -18.90
CA ALA A 158 -7.21 -1.20 -18.65
C ALA A 158 -7.10 0.08 -17.81
N ARG A 159 -8.17 0.88 -17.81
CA ARG A 159 -8.28 2.07 -16.97
C ARG A 159 -9.63 2.10 -16.28
N SER A 160 -9.61 2.46 -14.99
CA SER A 160 -10.81 2.68 -14.18
C SER A 160 -11.21 4.15 -14.20
N PRO A 161 -12.51 4.50 -14.09
CA PRO A 161 -12.97 5.90 -13.99
C PRO A 161 -12.31 6.71 -12.85
N ARG A 162 -11.72 6.02 -11.85
CA ARG A 162 -11.04 6.62 -10.70
C ARG A 162 -9.58 6.99 -10.96
N PHE A 163 -9.00 6.56 -12.08
CA PHE A 163 -7.60 6.83 -12.39
C PHE A 163 -7.41 8.21 -13.02
N VAL A 164 -6.16 8.67 -13.01
CA VAL A 164 -5.79 9.87 -13.75
C VAL A 164 -6.13 9.66 -15.22
N THR A 165 -6.86 10.61 -15.81
CA THR A 165 -7.32 10.52 -17.20
C THR A 165 -6.17 10.16 -18.15
N GLY A 166 -6.38 9.10 -18.95
CA GLY A 166 -5.41 8.62 -19.93
C GLY A 166 -4.36 7.63 -19.40
N VAL A 167 -4.30 7.37 -18.09
CA VAL A 167 -3.40 6.36 -17.53
C VAL A 167 -4.04 4.98 -17.60
N TYR A 168 -3.32 4.03 -18.21
CA TYR A 168 -3.68 2.62 -18.27
C TYR A 168 -2.79 1.80 -17.34
N SER A 169 -3.33 0.74 -16.74
CA SER A 169 -2.66 -0.14 -15.80
C SER A 169 -2.97 -1.60 -16.10
N THR A 170 -2.23 -2.50 -15.45
CA THR A 170 -2.59 -3.91 -15.29
C THR A 170 -3.89 -4.08 -14.50
N LEU A 171 -4.55 -5.23 -14.66
CA LEU A 171 -5.76 -5.62 -13.93
C LEU A 171 -5.40 -6.05 -12.50
N ALA A 172 -6.26 -5.75 -11.53
CA ALA A 172 -6.02 -6.08 -10.13
C ALA A 172 -7.31 -6.21 -9.35
N GLY A 173 -7.37 -7.19 -8.46
CA GLY A 173 -8.55 -7.44 -7.64
C GLY A 173 -8.21 -8.07 -6.30
N PHE A 174 -9.20 -8.14 -5.40
CA PHE A 174 -9.01 -8.69 -4.06
C PHE A 174 -9.30 -10.19 -4.05
N ALA A 175 -8.52 -10.94 -3.29
CA ALA A 175 -8.82 -12.36 -3.08
C ALA A 175 -10.05 -12.51 -2.17
N GLU A 176 -10.95 -13.42 -2.55
CA GLU A 176 -12.09 -13.79 -1.71
C GLU A 176 -11.74 -14.95 -0.75
N PRO A 177 -12.51 -15.10 0.36
CA PRO A 177 -12.33 -16.24 1.26
C PRO A 177 -12.44 -17.58 0.53
N GLY A 178 -11.36 -18.35 0.56
CA GLY A 178 -11.29 -19.68 -0.06
C GLY A 178 -10.57 -19.71 -1.41
N GLU A 179 -10.19 -18.55 -1.96
CA GLU A 179 -9.43 -18.48 -3.21
C GLU A 179 -7.91 -18.60 -2.98
N SER A 180 -7.23 -19.25 -3.92
CA SER A 180 -5.81 -18.99 -4.15
C SER A 180 -5.64 -17.64 -4.87
N ALA A 181 -4.41 -17.11 -4.90
CA ALA A 181 -4.14 -15.89 -5.66
C ALA A 181 -4.36 -16.11 -7.17
N GLU A 182 -4.10 -17.33 -7.64
CA GLU A 182 -4.32 -17.78 -9.01
C GLU A 182 -5.81 -17.89 -9.35
N ASP A 183 -6.65 -18.41 -8.44
CA ASP A 183 -8.11 -18.48 -8.64
C ASP A 183 -8.72 -17.07 -8.69
N CYS A 184 -8.32 -16.20 -7.74
CA CYS A 184 -8.67 -14.78 -7.73
C CYS A 184 -8.27 -14.12 -9.06
N LEU A 185 -7.05 -14.37 -9.55
CA LEU A 185 -6.58 -13.84 -10.83
C LEU A 185 -7.48 -14.27 -11.99
N VAL A 186 -7.82 -15.55 -12.07
CA VAL A 186 -8.70 -16.06 -13.14
C VAL A 186 -10.09 -15.44 -13.03
N ARG A 187 -10.67 -15.33 -11.84
CA ARG A 187 -12.00 -14.73 -11.62
C ARG A 187 -12.01 -13.25 -12.03
N GLU A 188 -11.12 -12.44 -11.46
CA GLU A 188 -11.07 -11.00 -11.71
C GLU A 188 -10.85 -10.67 -13.19
N VAL A 189 -9.98 -11.41 -13.89
CA VAL A 189 -9.77 -11.22 -15.33
C VAL A 189 -11.04 -11.56 -16.13
N ARG A 190 -11.82 -12.54 -15.69
CA ARG A 190 -13.10 -12.89 -16.32
C ARG A 190 -14.17 -11.84 -16.07
N GLU A 191 -14.27 -11.36 -14.84
CA GLU A 191 -15.25 -10.35 -14.42
C GLU A 191 -14.98 -9.01 -15.13
N GLU A 192 -13.74 -8.50 -15.06
CA GLU A 192 -13.41 -7.16 -15.53
C GLU A 192 -13.38 -7.04 -17.06
N VAL A 193 -12.88 -8.07 -17.76
CA VAL A 193 -12.58 -8.00 -19.21
C VAL A 193 -12.99 -9.23 -20.04
N SER A 194 -13.59 -10.26 -19.43
CA SER A 194 -14.07 -11.48 -20.13
C SER A 194 -13.00 -12.29 -20.89
N ILE A 195 -11.73 -12.20 -20.48
CA ILE A 195 -10.60 -12.90 -21.14
C ILE A 195 -10.23 -14.20 -20.42
N GLU A 196 -9.84 -15.23 -21.18
CA GLU A 196 -9.23 -16.45 -20.64
C GLU A 196 -7.71 -16.31 -20.58
N VAL A 197 -7.09 -16.82 -19.51
CA VAL A 197 -5.64 -16.81 -19.31
C VAL A 197 -5.07 -18.20 -19.03
N LYS A 198 -3.78 -18.36 -19.30
CA LYS A 198 -2.97 -19.55 -19.00
C LYS A 198 -1.57 -19.15 -18.58
N ASN A 199 -0.75 -20.13 -18.20
CA ASN A 199 0.67 -19.94 -17.88
C ASN A 199 0.89 -18.81 -16.83
N ILE A 200 0.11 -18.84 -15.75
CA ILE A 200 0.19 -17.88 -14.65
C ILE A 200 1.55 -18.03 -13.96
N GLN A 201 2.29 -16.93 -13.82
CA GLN A 201 3.60 -16.88 -13.21
C GLN A 201 3.67 -15.77 -12.18
N TYR A 202 3.99 -16.11 -10.94
CA TYR A 202 4.29 -15.14 -9.89
C TYR A 202 5.61 -14.41 -10.18
N VAL A 203 5.60 -13.08 -10.04
CA VAL A 203 6.74 -12.21 -10.33
C VAL A 203 7.30 -11.56 -9.06
N GLY A 204 6.44 -11.15 -8.14
CA GLY A 204 6.86 -10.47 -6.91
C GLY A 204 5.68 -9.89 -6.13
N SER A 205 5.97 -9.18 -5.04
CA SER A 205 4.93 -8.56 -4.22
C SER A 205 5.32 -7.18 -3.72
N GLN A 206 4.34 -6.32 -3.51
CA GLN A 206 4.52 -4.98 -2.96
C GLN A 206 3.42 -4.66 -1.96
N CYS A 207 3.80 -4.20 -0.77
CA CYS A 207 2.84 -3.59 0.16
C CYS A 207 2.29 -2.29 -0.45
N TRP A 208 0.98 -2.13 -0.46
CA TRP A 208 0.31 -0.95 -0.98
C TRP A 208 -0.49 -0.26 0.13
N PRO A 209 0.05 0.82 0.74
CA PRO A 209 -0.49 1.43 1.97
C PRO A 209 -1.70 2.34 1.72
N PHE A 210 -2.64 1.90 0.87
CA PHE A 210 -3.85 2.65 0.49
C PHE A 210 -5.11 1.75 0.49
N PRO A 211 -5.61 1.34 1.68
CA PRO A 211 -5.00 1.55 2.99
C PRO A 211 -3.98 0.48 3.40
N HIS A 212 -4.13 -0.75 2.92
CA HIS A 212 -3.46 -1.94 3.50
C HIS A 212 -3.52 -3.18 2.58
N SER A 213 -3.31 -3.00 1.28
CA SER A 213 -3.28 -4.13 0.36
C SER A 213 -1.88 -4.76 0.30
N MET A 214 -1.83 -6.08 0.13
CA MET A 214 -0.62 -6.78 -0.31
C MET A 214 -0.82 -7.16 -1.79
N MET A 215 -0.15 -6.44 -2.68
CA MET A 215 -0.24 -6.69 -4.11
C MET A 215 0.67 -7.85 -4.48
N LEU A 216 0.09 -8.91 -5.04
CA LEU A 216 0.76 -10.10 -5.53
C LEU A 216 0.81 -10.00 -7.06
N GLY A 217 2.00 -9.75 -7.61
CA GLY A 217 2.21 -9.47 -9.02
C GLY A 217 2.42 -10.73 -9.85
N PHE A 218 1.69 -10.83 -10.96
CA PHE A 218 1.71 -11.95 -11.89
C PHE A 218 1.90 -11.51 -13.34
N HIS A 219 2.49 -12.40 -14.13
CA HIS A 219 2.35 -12.42 -15.58
C HIS A 219 1.44 -13.59 -15.97
N ALA A 220 0.60 -13.39 -16.97
CA ALA A 220 -0.22 -14.46 -17.56
C ALA A 220 -0.28 -14.31 -19.09
N GLU A 221 -0.54 -15.41 -19.78
CA GLU A 221 -0.69 -15.43 -21.23
C GLU A 221 -2.17 -15.50 -21.62
N TYR A 222 -2.54 -14.75 -22.66
CA TYR A 222 -3.85 -14.86 -23.29
C TYR A 222 -4.12 -16.28 -23.79
N ALA A 223 -5.28 -16.83 -23.43
CA ALA A 223 -5.73 -18.14 -23.87
C ALA A 223 -6.96 -18.08 -24.80
N GLY A 224 -7.78 -17.03 -24.73
CA GLY A 224 -8.96 -16.86 -25.58
C GLY A 224 -9.92 -15.76 -25.10
N GLY A 225 -11.02 -15.59 -25.82
CA GLY A 225 -12.09 -14.63 -25.49
C GLY A 225 -11.91 -13.26 -26.14
N ASP A 226 -12.99 -12.47 -26.10
CA ASP A 226 -13.04 -11.10 -26.60
C ASP A 226 -13.19 -10.15 -25.41
N ILE A 227 -12.59 -8.96 -25.49
CA ILE A 227 -12.67 -7.97 -24.41
C ILE A 227 -14.11 -7.50 -24.29
N VAL A 228 -14.73 -7.81 -23.14
CA VAL A 228 -16.02 -7.25 -22.73
C VAL A 228 -15.83 -6.68 -21.33
N ARG A 229 -15.92 -5.36 -21.23
CA ARG A 229 -15.63 -4.60 -20.01
C ARG A 229 -16.80 -4.65 -19.04
N GLN A 230 -16.50 -4.77 -17.75
CA GLN A 230 -17.45 -4.44 -16.70
C GLN A 230 -17.64 -2.93 -16.62
N GLU A 231 -18.81 -2.43 -17.02
CA GLU A 231 -19.06 -0.98 -17.24
C GLU A 231 -18.81 -0.11 -16.00
N ASP A 232 -19.09 -0.62 -14.79
CA ASP A 232 -18.96 0.12 -13.54
C ASP A 232 -17.50 0.21 -13.03
N GLU A 233 -16.60 -0.62 -13.55
CA GLU A 233 -15.24 -0.77 -13.04
C GLU A 233 -14.18 -0.34 -14.06
N ILE A 234 -14.38 -0.73 -15.32
CA ILE A 234 -13.42 -0.56 -16.41
C ILE A 234 -13.99 0.39 -17.47
N GLU A 235 -13.41 1.59 -17.52
CA GLU A 235 -13.78 2.62 -18.49
C GLU A 235 -13.27 2.29 -19.90
N ASP A 236 -12.11 1.63 -19.98
CA ASP A 236 -11.54 1.14 -21.25
C ASP A 236 -10.51 0.04 -21.00
N ALA A 237 -10.37 -0.88 -21.94
CA ALA A 237 -9.42 -1.99 -21.92
C ALA A 237 -9.01 -2.34 -23.35
N GLN A 238 -7.70 -2.31 -23.62
CA GLN A 238 -7.18 -2.51 -24.97
C GLN A 238 -5.86 -3.29 -24.96
N TRP A 239 -5.60 -3.94 -26.09
CA TRP A 239 -4.28 -4.49 -26.39
C TRP A 239 -3.36 -3.37 -26.86
N PHE A 240 -2.24 -3.19 -26.18
CA PHE A 240 -1.20 -2.22 -26.55
C PHE A 240 0.05 -2.94 -26.99
N ASN A 241 0.62 -2.52 -28.11
CA ASN A 241 1.92 -3.02 -28.54
C ASN A 241 3.03 -2.49 -27.62
N VAL A 242 4.00 -3.33 -27.27
CA VAL A 242 5.14 -2.97 -26.40
C VAL A 242 5.98 -1.80 -26.94
N HIS A 243 5.91 -1.52 -28.24
CA HIS A 243 6.57 -0.38 -28.88
C HIS A 243 5.76 0.93 -28.83
N ASN A 244 4.49 0.87 -28.44
CA ASN A 244 3.56 2.01 -28.43
C ASN A 244 2.62 1.94 -27.23
N LEU A 245 3.20 2.05 -26.03
CA LEU A 245 2.46 2.01 -24.77
C LEU A 245 1.81 3.36 -24.47
N PRO A 246 0.62 3.36 -23.84
CA PRO A 246 -0.06 4.58 -23.40
C PRO A 246 0.65 5.17 -22.17
N PRO A 247 0.18 6.31 -21.63
CA PRO A 247 0.61 6.75 -20.31
C PRO A 247 0.39 5.66 -19.25
N LEU A 248 1.43 5.39 -18.46
CA LEU A 248 1.48 4.30 -17.49
C LEU A 248 1.49 4.82 -16.03
N PRO A 249 1.27 3.95 -15.04
CA PRO A 249 1.33 4.34 -13.63
C PRO A 249 2.75 4.78 -13.22
N ALA A 250 2.84 5.37 -12.03
CA ALA A 250 4.10 5.82 -11.45
C ALA A 250 5.13 4.68 -11.43
N SER A 251 6.39 5.01 -11.74
CA SER A 251 7.54 4.08 -11.77
C SER A 251 7.78 3.29 -10.48
N ARG A 252 7.24 3.78 -9.35
CA ARG A 252 7.34 3.13 -8.04
C ARG A 252 6.27 2.06 -7.79
N SER A 253 5.29 1.91 -8.68
CA SER A 253 4.21 0.92 -8.53
C SER A 253 4.59 -0.45 -9.09
N ILE A 254 4.07 -1.52 -8.48
CA ILE A 254 4.21 -2.88 -9.00
C ILE A 254 3.57 -3.03 -10.39
N ALA A 255 2.46 -2.33 -10.68
CA ALA A 255 1.84 -2.31 -12.01
C ALA A 255 2.85 -1.88 -13.08
N ARG A 256 3.54 -0.76 -12.84
CA ARG A 256 4.57 -0.25 -13.75
C ARG A 256 5.76 -1.20 -13.86
N TYR A 257 6.20 -1.78 -12.76
CA TYR A 257 7.25 -2.79 -12.76
C TYR A 257 6.90 -4.01 -13.61
N LEU A 258 5.68 -4.55 -13.50
CA LEU A 258 5.25 -5.72 -14.29
C LEU A 258 5.29 -5.43 -15.80
N ILE A 259 4.84 -4.24 -16.20
CA ILE A 259 4.88 -3.78 -17.60
C ILE A 259 6.33 -3.63 -18.07
N ASP A 260 7.14 -2.86 -17.35
CA ASP A 260 8.54 -2.58 -17.72
C ASP A 260 9.36 -3.88 -17.77
N LEU A 261 9.10 -4.84 -16.86
CA LEU A 261 9.76 -6.15 -16.86
C LEU A 261 9.43 -6.96 -18.12
N TYR A 262 8.17 -7.00 -18.52
CA TYR A 262 7.77 -7.72 -19.73
C TYR A 262 8.37 -7.07 -20.98
N VAL A 263 8.30 -5.73 -21.08
CA VAL A 263 8.92 -4.97 -22.18
C VAL A 263 10.43 -5.24 -22.24
N ALA A 264 11.12 -5.19 -21.10
CA ALA A 264 12.56 -5.45 -21.06
C ALA A 264 12.90 -6.86 -21.56
N ARG A 265 12.15 -7.87 -21.12
CA ARG A 265 12.34 -9.26 -21.58
C ARG A 265 12.03 -9.45 -23.06
N ARG A 266 10.95 -8.86 -23.57
CA ARG A 266 10.57 -8.95 -25.00
C ARG A 266 11.58 -8.27 -25.92
N LEU A 267 12.15 -7.15 -25.49
CA LEU A 267 13.04 -6.33 -26.31
C LEU A 267 14.54 -6.57 -26.04
N GLY A 268 14.88 -7.47 -25.11
CA GLY A 268 16.26 -7.77 -24.73
C GLY A 268 16.97 -6.60 -24.01
N HIS A 269 16.23 -5.83 -23.22
CA HIS A 269 16.77 -4.76 -22.37
C HIS A 269 17.08 -5.26 -20.96
N ALA A 270 17.76 -4.43 -20.17
CA ALA A 270 18.01 -4.72 -18.76
C ALA A 270 16.70 -4.78 -17.97
N GLU A 271 16.54 -5.81 -17.13
CA GLU A 271 15.36 -5.95 -16.29
C GLU A 271 15.31 -4.84 -15.21
N PRO A 272 14.13 -4.25 -14.96
CA PRO A 272 13.96 -3.30 -13.87
C PRO A 272 14.09 -3.99 -12.51
N VAL A 273 14.30 -3.19 -11.46
CA VAL A 273 14.27 -3.67 -10.08
C VAL A 273 12.89 -3.39 -9.50
N LEU A 274 12.27 -4.39 -8.86
CA LEU A 274 10.99 -4.22 -8.18
C LEU A 274 11.13 -3.14 -7.08
N PRO A 275 10.30 -2.09 -7.09
CA PRO A 275 10.34 -1.06 -6.05
C PRO A 275 9.94 -1.68 -4.70
N GLY A 276 10.86 -1.72 -3.73
CA GLY A 276 10.71 -2.42 -2.45
C GLY A 276 10.91 -1.56 -1.22
#